data_AF-A0AAD6WYZ7-F1
#
_entry.id   AF-A0AAD6WYZ7-F1
#
_cell.length_a   1.000
_cell.length_b   1.000
_cell.length_c   1.000
_cell.angle_alpha   90.00
_cell.angle_beta   90.00
_cell.angle_gamma   90.00
#
_symmetry.space_group_name_H-M   'P 1'
#
loop_
_entity.id
_entity.type
_entity.pdbx_description
1 polymer ?
#
loop_
_entity_poly.entity_id
_entity_poly.type
_entity_poly.pdbx_seq_one_letter_code
_entity_poly.pdbx_strand_id
1 'polypeptide(L)'
;IAFIDSLERVQAASAWHLWNVPVPSPAVDPPFVIREIGDKGLGMFATRRIPRGEVIVAERPILVSHPRLSVHADQKHAFYESALAGLSAGAQKAISTLRNAHRETPDVGRIRGIILTNALAAQFPHDSTHTRYSALFAQLCRANHDCAPNAHYSFSVETFAGRLCALRAIDAGEEITIGYTDVAAPRAERRQCLAEKYIFECQCATCDLAPARAIASDTRRAEIGAYFVRMKEANGRGDRTPKGASLARVKEMIRSAEEEGLV
;
A
#
# COMPACT_ATOMS: atom_id res chain seq x y z
N ILE A 1 -14.21 3.10 14.74
CA ILE A 1 -14.06 2.56 13.37
C ILE A 1 -15.04 3.32 12.50
N ALA A 2 -14.59 3.88 11.38
CA ALA A 2 -15.50 4.32 10.33
C ALA A 2 -15.72 3.09 9.43
N PHE A 3 -16.85 2.41 9.63
CA PHE A 3 -17.31 1.36 8.72
C PHE A 3 -17.92 2.05 7.53
N ILE A 4 -17.36 1.79 6.35
CA ILE A 4 -17.72 2.55 5.16
C ILE A 4 -18.98 1.96 4.48
N ASP A 5 -19.43 0.77 4.91
CA ASP A 5 -20.41 0.03 4.12
C ASP A 5 -21.68 -0.41 4.88
N SER A 6 -21.97 0.09 6.09
CA SER A 6 -23.18 -0.41 6.80
C SER A 6 -23.77 0.34 8.00
N LEU A 7 -23.39 1.58 8.29
CA LEU A 7 -24.03 2.31 9.39
C LEU A 7 -25.16 3.22 8.88
N GLU A 8 -26.37 3.08 9.42
CA GLU A 8 -27.44 4.11 9.33
C GLU A 8 -26.92 5.51 9.73
N ARG A 9 -25.92 5.58 10.62
CA ARG A 9 -25.24 6.84 10.98
C ARG A 9 -24.26 7.36 9.91
N VAL A 10 -23.84 6.51 8.97
CA VAL A 10 -23.10 6.91 7.77
C VAL A 10 -24.05 7.30 6.63
N GLN A 11 -25.34 6.91 6.64
CA GLN A 11 -26.35 7.58 5.80
C GLN A 11 -26.60 9.04 6.24
N ALA A 12 -26.33 9.39 7.50
CA ALA A 12 -26.25 10.79 7.90
C ALA A 12 -24.94 11.47 7.43
N ALA A 13 -23.86 10.70 7.24
CA ALA A 13 -22.59 11.15 6.65
C ALA A 13 -22.53 11.02 5.12
N SER A 14 -23.50 10.39 4.45
CA SER A 14 -23.66 10.45 2.99
C SER A 14 -24.16 11.83 2.53
N ALA A 15 -24.56 12.68 3.48
CA ALA A 15 -24.71 14.12 3.27
C ALA A 15 -23.34 14.85 3.20
N TRP A 16 -22.23 14.20 3.54
CA TRP A 16 -20.90 14.76 3.30
C TRP A 16 -20.67 14.81 1.80
N HIS A 17 -20.29 15.98 1.32
CA HIS A 17 -20.14 16.26 -0.11
C HIS A 17 -19.09 15.34 -0.78
N LEU A 18 -18.20 14.71 0.00
CA LEU A 18 -17.21 13.74 -0.45
C LEU A 18 -17.79 12.48 -1.13
N TRP A 19 -19.00 12.06 -0.77
CA TRP A 19 -19.63 10.89 -1.41
C TRP A 19 -20.17 11.20 -2.81
N ASN A 20 -20.46 12.48 -3.07
CA ASN A 20 -20.86 12.99 -4.38
C ASN A 20 -19.65 13.16 -5.31
N VAL A 21 -18.42 13.09 -4.78
CA VAL A 21 -17.22 13.08 -5.62
C VAL A 21 -17.10 11.68 -6.23
N PRO A 22 -17.15 11.55 -7.57
CA PRO A 22 -16.96 10.26 -8.21
C PRO A 22 -15.55 9.76 -7.88
N VAL A 23 -15.48 8.50 -7.44
CA VAL A 23 -14.21 7.77 -7.51
C VAL A 23 -13.85 7.70 -9.00
N PRO A 24 -12.59 7.90 -9.41
CA PRO A 24 -12.17 7.57 -10.76
C PRO A 24 -12.60 6.13 -11.03
N SER A 25 -13.65 5.96 -11.84
CA SER A 25 -14.29 4.66 -11.98
C SER A 25 -13.26 3.68 -12.55
N PRO A 26 -13.06 2.49 -11.96
CA PRO A 26 -12.31 1.46 -12.66
C PRO A 26 -13.01 1.26 -14.01
N ALA A 27 -12.23 1.23 -15.09
CA ALA A 27 -12.77 1.01 -16.43
C ALA A 27 -13.72 -0.20 -16.43
N VAL A 28 -14.74 -0.18 -17.30
CA VAL A 28 -15.74 -1.26 -17.43
C VAL A 28 -15.06 -2.64 -17.50
N ASP A 29 -13.88 -2.68 -18.13
CA ASP A 29 -12.90 -3.76 -17.99
C ASP A 29 -11.64 -3.25 -17.28
N PRO A 30 -11.38 -3.65 -16.02
CA PRO A 30 -10.13 -3.29 -15.37
C PRO A 30 -8.93 -3.86 -16.14
N PRO A 31 -7.80 -3.13 -16.22
CA PRO A 31 -6.62 -3.59 -16.96
C PRO A 31 -5.85 -4.70 -16.23
N PHE A 32 -6.49 -5.40 -15.31
CA PHE A 32 -5.90 -6.44 -14.48
C PHE A 32 -6.91 -7.54 -14.15
N VAL A 33 -6.36 -8.66 -13.68
CA VAL A 33 -7.10 -9.79 -13.15
C VAL A 33 -6.39 -10.33 -11.91
N ILE A 34 -7.15 -10.87 -10.97
CA ILE A 34 -6.60 -11.53 -9.78
C ILE A 34 -6.54 -13.03 -10.03
N ARG A 35 -5.38 -13.64 -9.78
CA ARG A 35 -5.15 -15.07 -9.99
C ARG A 35 -4.28 -15.63 -8.87
N GLU A 36 -4.31 -16.95 -8.70
CA GLU A 36 -3.43 -17.66 -7.77
C GLU A 36 -1.97 -17.64 -8.23
N ILE A 37 -1.06 -17.52 -7.26
CA ILE A 37 0.39 -17.48 -7.43
C ILE A 37 1.06 -18.34 -6.34
N GLY A 38 0.89 -19.66 -6.46
CA GLY A 38 1.50 -20.64 -5.55
C GLY A 38 1.39 -20.25 -4.07
N ASP A 39 2.51 -20.25 -3.36
CA ASP A 39 2.57 -19.98 -1.92
C ASP A 39 2.33 -18.51 -1.54
N LYS A 40 2.36 -17.58 -2.51
CA LYS A 40 2.03 -16.17 -2.29
C LYS A 40 0.52 -15.94 -2.18
N GLY A 41 -0.30 -16.93 -2.52
CA GLY A 41 -1.76 -16.84 -2.49
C GLY A 41 -2.29 -16.24 -3.78
N LEU A 42 -2.84 -15.02 -3.71
CA LEU A 42 -3.39 -14.32 -4.87
C LEU A 42 -2.49 -13.14 -5.27
N GLY A 43 -2.43 -12.85 -6.56
CA GLY A 43 -1.69 -11.73 -7.13
C GLY A 43 -2.52 -11.00 -8.19
N MET A 44 -2.18 -9.73 -8.42
CA MET A 44 -2.78 -8.88 -9.45
C MET A 44 -1.91 -8.92 -10.72
N PHE A 45 -2.49 -9.21 -11.88
CA PHE A 45 -1.76 -9.33 -13.14
C PHE A 45 -2.39 -8.49 -14.23
N ALA A 46 -1.55 -7.81 -15.02
CA ALA A 46 -2.02 -6.97 -16.12
C ALA A 46 -2.65 -7.82 -17.24
N THR A 47 -3.82 -7.41 -17.75
CA THR A 47 -4.52 -8.10 -18.87
C THR A 47 -4.14 -7.53 -20.24
N ARG A 48 -3.55 -6.32 -20.24
CA ARG A 48 -3.00 -5.63 -21.41
C ARG A 48 -1.77 -4.83 -20.97
N ARG A 49 -1.07 -4.23 -21.94
CA ARG A 49 -0.04 -3.23 -21.62
C ARG A 49 -0.66 -2.04 -20.90
N ILE A 50 -0.06 -1.63 -19.78
CA ILE A 50 -0.44 -0.47 -18.98
C ILE A 50 0.71 0.56 -19.11
N PRO A 51 0.49 1.74 -19.72
CA PRO A 51 1.49 2.79 -19.80
C PRO A 51 1.82 3.39 -18.43
N ARG A 52 3.04 3.93 -18.33
CA ARG A 52 3.48 4.72 -17.18
C ARG A 52 2.48 5.84 -16.86
N GLY A 53 2.13 5.99 -15.59
CA GLY A 53 1.21 7.02 -15.10
C GLY A 53 -0.27 6.67 -15.22
N GLU A 54 -0.63 5.59 -15.92
CA GLU A 54 -2.03 5.15 -16.00
C GLU A 54 -2.55 4.71 -14.62
N VAL A 55 -3.83 5.00 -14.36
CA VAL A 55 -4.56 4.51 -13.19
C VAL A 55 -4.97 3.08 -13.42
N ILE A 56 -4.45 2.17 -12.61
CA ILE A 56 -4.76 0.74 -12.69
C ILE A 56 -6.12 0.49 -12.04
N VAL A 57 -6.31 1.02 -10.84
CA VAL A 57 -7.54 0.91 -10.07
C VAL A 57 -7.62 2.04 -9.05
N ALA A 58 -8.83 2.54 -8.82
CA ALA A 58 -9.15 3.38 -7.68
C ALA A 58 -10.45 2.88 -7.05
N GLU A 59 -10.45 2.73 -5.73
CA GLU A 59 -11.63 2.27 -4.98
C GLU A 59 -11.62 2.83 -3.56
N ARG A 60 -12.80 2.88 -2.95
CA ARG A 60 -12.97 3.28 -1.55
C ARG A 60 -12.67 2.10 -0.62
N PRO A 61 -12.15 2.35 0.59
CA PRO A 61 -11.90 1.27 1.52
C PRO A 61 -13.19 0.62 1.99
N ILE A 62 -13.16 -0.68 2.20
CA ILE A 62 -14.21 -1.45 2.86
C ILE A 62 -14.19 -1.15 4.37
N LEU A 63 -12.98 -1.05 4.93
CA LEU A 63 -12.73 -0.86 6.35
C LEU A 63 -11.58 0.13 6.54
N VAL A 64 -11.71 1.07 7.48
CA VAL A 64 -10.60 1.88 7.99
C VAL A 64 -10.49 1.74 9.51
N SER A 65 -9.32 1.35 10.00
CA SER A 65 -9.04 1.18 11.43
C SER A 65 -7.88 2.08 11.89
N HIS A 66 -8.00 2.57 13.13
CA HIS A 66 -6.95 3.34 13.80
C HIS A 66 -5.89 2.37 14.36
N PRO A 67 -4.58 2.67 14.25
CA PRO A 67 -3.52 1.73 14.66
C PRO A 67 -3.48 1.49 16.18
N ARG A 68 -3.88 2.48 16.99
CA ARG A 68 -3.98 2.36 18.45
C ARG A 68 -5.38 1.98 18.95
N LEU A 69 -6.17 1.31 18.13
CA LEU A 69 -7.47 0.85 18.55
C LEU A 69 -7.27 -0.25 19.61
N SER A 70 -7.13 0.20 20.87
CA SER A 70 -6.99 -0.62 22.05
C SER A 70 -8.36 -1.13 22.43
N VAL A 71 -8.62 -2.33 21.99
CA VAL A 71 -9.66 -3.20 22.52
C VAL A 71 -9.15 -3.73 23.87
N HIS A 72 -9.99 -3.68 24.91
CA HIS A 72 -9.67 -4.27 26.21
C HIS A 72 -9.19 -5.72 26.04
N ALA A 73 -8.30 -6.18 26.92
CA ALA A 73 -7.58 -7.44 26.75
C ALA A 73 -8.50 -8.66 26.54
N ASP A 74 -9.67 -8.64 27.14
CA ASP A 74 -10.75 -9.63 27.08
C ASP A 74 -11.63 -9.54 25.82
N GLN A 75 -11.63 -8.40 25.12
CA GLN A 75 -12.50 -8.13 23.97
C GLN A 75 -11.74 -7.95 22.65
N LYS A 76 -10.43 -8.27 22.63
CA LYS A 76 -9.52 -7.95 21.53
C LYS A 76 -9.99 -8.40 20.14
N HIS A 77 -10.68 -9.54 20.07
CA HIS A 77 -11.11 -10.14 18.81
C HIS A 77 -12.59 -9.90 18.53
N ALA A 78 -13.43 -9.98 19.56
CA ALA A 78 -14.89 -9.80 19.46
C ALA A 78 -15.25 -8.46 18.81
N PHE A 79 -14.50 -7.41 19.10
CA PHE A 79 -14.71 -6.11 18.49
C PHE A 79 -14.51 -6.12 16.96
N TYR A 80 -13.46 -6.77 16.45
CA TYR A 80 -13.22 -6.88 15.00
C TYR A 80 -14.21 -7.81 14.30
N GLU A 81 -14.73 -8.81 15.01
CA GLU A 81 -15.76 -9.71 14.46
C GLU A 81 -17.14 -9.00 14.41
N SER A 82 -17.54 -8.30 15.47
CA SER A 82 -18.76 -7.47 15.46
C SER A 82 -18.71 -6.38 14.39
N ALA A 83 -17.53 -5.77 14.25
CA ALA A 83 -17.19 -4.84 13.19
C ALA A 83 -17.42 -5.42 11.78
N LEU A 84 -16.97 -6.66 11.55
CA LEU A 84 -17.15 -7.35 10.27
C LEU A 84 -18.61 -7.75 10.03
N ALA A 85 -19.30 -8.25 11.06
CA ALA A 85 -20.70 -8.68 11.00
C ALA A 85 -21.65 -7.55 10.60
N GLY A 86 -21.27 -6.30 10.92
CA GLY A 86 -21.99 -5.13 10.49
C GLY A 86 -21.94 -4.90 8.97
N LEU A 87 -20.90 -5.33 8.25
CA LEU A 87 -20.68 -4.97 6.84
C LEU A 87 -21.63 -5.68 5.87
N SER A 88 -21.73 -5.18 4.62
CA SER A 88 -22.45 -5.87 3.55
C SER A 88 -21.89 -7.27 3.28
N ALA A 89 -22.72 -8.19 2.77
CA ALA A 89 -22.26 -9.55 2.41
C ALA A 89 -21.10 -9.53 1.40
N GLY A 90 -21.11 -8.56 0.47
CA GLY A 90 -20.01 -8.36 -0.49
C GLY A 90 -18.71 -7.95 0.20
N ALA A 91 -18.77 -6.98 1.11
CA ALA A 91 -17.62 -6.54 1.91
C ALA A 91 -17.07 -7.65 2.81
N GLN A 92 -17.95 -8.40 3.47
CA GLN A 92 -17.55 -9.54 4.31
C GLN A 92 -16.83 -10.61 3.47
N LYS A 93 -17.35 -10.93 2.28
CA LYS A 93 -16.72 -11.87 1.33
C LYS A 93 -15.38 -11.37 0.82
N ALA A 94 -15.27 -10.08 0.50
CA ALA A 94 -14.02 -9.48 0.04
C ALA A 94 -12.94 -9.59 1.13
N ILE A 95 -13.25 -9.23 2.37
CA ILE A 95 -12.31 -9.34 3.49
C ILE A 95 -11.97 -10.80 3.81
N SER A 96 -12.94 -11.70 3.79
CA SER A 96 -12.73 -13.10 4.19
C SER A 96 -11.79 -13.88 3.26
N THR A 97 -11.61 -13.40 2.03
CA THR A 97 -10.72 -13.99 1.02
C THR A 97 -9.33 -13.34 1.00
N LEU A 98 -9.05 -12.33 1.82
CA LEU A 98 -7.72 -11.75 1.97
C LEU A 98 -6.78 -12.70 2.74
N ARG A 99 -5.47 -12.61 2.46
CA ARG A 99 -4.47 -13.46 3.11
C ARG A 99 -4.39 -13.13 4.59
N ASN A 100 -4.19 -14.13 5.44
CA ASN A 100 -3.82 -13.90 6.83
C ASN A 100 -2.49 -14.59 7.07
N ALA A 101 -1.40 -13.81 7.15
CA ALA A 101 -0.07 -14.33 7.44
C ALA A 101 0.12 -14.63 8.94
N HIS A 102 -0.75 -14.09 9.80
CA HIS A 102 -0.68 -14.22 11.26
C HIS A 102 -1.59 -15.31 11.83
N ARG A 103 -1.90 -16.36 11.07
CA ARG A 103 -2.76 -17.47 11.53
C ARG A 103 -2.20 -18.16 12.78
N GLU A 104 -0.88 -18.21 12.88
CA GLU A 104 -0.14 -18.89 13.94
C GLU A 104 0.49 -17.90 14.94
N THR A 105 0.28 -16.59 14.76
CA THR A 105 0.84 -15.59 15.67
C THR A 105 0.01 -15.55 16.97
N PRO A 106 0.62 -15.76 18.15
CA PRO A 106 -0.09 -15.69 19.42
C PRO A 106 -0.80 -14.33 19.62
N ASP A 107 -1.99 -14.35 20.22
CA ASP A 107 -2.80 -13.17 20.54
C ASP A 107 -3.20 -12.27 19.34
N VAL A 108 -3.04 -12.77 18.11
CA VAL A 108 -3.49 -12.10 16.89
C VAL A 108 -4.72 -12.80 16.34
N GLY A 109 -5.89 -12.24 16.61
CA GLY A 109 -7.15 -12.75 16.08
C GLY A 109 -7.25 -12.61 14.57
N ARG A 110 -8.08 -13.44 13.95
CA ARG A 110 -8.22 -13.59 12.49
C ARG A 110 -8.28 -12.26 11.74
N ILE A 111 -9.22 -11.37 12.09
CA ILE A 111 -9.41 -10.09 11.38
C ILE A 111 -8.22 -9.15 11.56
N ARG A 112 -7.65 -9.10 12.77
CA ARG A 112 -6.44 -8.30 13.02
C ARG A 112 -5.27 -8.81 12.19
N GLY A 113 -5.10 -10.13 12.08
CA GLY A 113 -4.11 -10.74 11.21
C GLY A 113 -4.30 -10.34 9.74
N ILE A 114 -5.53 -10.39 9.22
CA ILE A 114 -5.86 -9.90 7.87
C ILE A 114 -5.49 -8.41 7.71
N ILE A 115 -5.82 -7.57 8.69
CA ILE A 115 -5.46 -6.13 8.65
C ILE A 115 -3.93 -5.97 8.62
N LEU A 116 -3.19 -6.65 9.48
CA LEU A 116 -1.72 -6.57 9.53
C LEU A 116 -1.07 -7.03 8.20
N THR A 117 -1.66 -8.05 7.56
CA THR A 117 -1.15 -8.62 6.31
C THR A 117 -1.47 -7.78 5.07
N ASN A 118 -2.65 -7.14 4.98
CA ASN A 118 -3.12 -6.56 3.71
C ASN A 118 -3.39 -5.07 3.74
N ALA A 119 -3.50 -4.44 4.91
CA ALA A 119 -3.96 -3.06 4.98
C ALA A 119 -2.94 -2.10 4.39
N LEU A 120 -3.46 -1.17 3.60
CA LEU A 120 -2.71 -0.06 3.03
C LEU A 120 -2.93 1.18 3.90
N ALA A 121 -1.96 2.11 3.88
CA ALA A 121 -2.05 3.30 4.70
C ALA A 121 -3.14 4.25 4.18
N ALA A 122 -4.01 4.73 5.06
CA ALA A 122 -4.84 5.90 4.83
C ALA A 122 -4.35 7.02 5.75
N GLN A 123 -4.01 8.17 5.18
CA GLN A 123 -3.55 9.33 5.93
C GLN A 123 -4.50 10.50 5.67
N PHE A 124 -4.96 11.14 6.74
CA PHE A 124 -5.90 12.24 6.67
C PHE A 124 -5.18 13.59 6.91
N PRO A 125 -5.36 14.61 6.05
CA PRO A 125 -4.93 15.98 6.31
C PRO A 125 -5.51 16.46 7.63
N HIS A 126 -4.74 17.27 8.36
CA HIS A 126 -5.11 17.87 9.65
C HIS A 126 -5.22 16.90 10.83
N ASP A 127 -4.85 15.63 10.67
CA ASP A 127 -4.54 14.81 11.83
C ASP A 127 -3.23 15.31 12.47
N SER A 128 -3.36 16.05 13.57
CA SER A 128 -2.24 16.61 14.34
C SER A 128 -1.31 15.53 14.88
N THR A 129 -1.76 14.27 14.92
CA THR A 129 -0.97 13.13 15.37
C THR A 129 -0.21 12.45 14.23
N HIS A 130 -0.44 12.87 12.97
CA HIS A 130 0.08 12.21 11.77
C HIS A 130 -0.19 10.71 11.74
N THR A 131 -1.33 10.27 12.32
CA THR A 131 -1.62 8.86 12.43
C THR A 131 -1.83 8.25 11.05
N ARG A 132 -1.20 7.09 10.82
CA ARG A 132 -1.45 6.25 9.65
C ARG A 132 -2.53 5.24 10.00
N TYR A 133 -3.71 5.42 9.41
CA TYR A 133 -4.81 4.48 9.52
C TYR A 133 -4.56 3.28 8.61
N SER A 134 -5.11 2.14 8.99
CA SER A 134 -5.06 0.91 8.19
C SER A 134 -6.36 0.79 7.39
N ALA A 135 -6.26 0.67 6.07
CA ALA A 135 -7.38 0.59 5.16
C ALA A 135 -7.37 -0.74 4.39
N LEU A 136 -8.50 -1.45 4.40
CA LEU A 136 -8.72 -2.64 3.58
C LEU A 136 -9.57 -2.30 2.36
N PHE A 137 -9.23 -2.90 1.23
CA PHE A 137 -9.82 -2.67 -0.07
C PHE A 137 -10.08 -4.02 -0.76
N ALA A 138 -11.04 -4.08 -1.68
CA ALA A 138 -11.41 -5.34 -2.32
C ALA A 138 -10.32 -5.84 -3.29
N GLN A 139 -9.77 -4.90 -4.08
CA GLN A 139 -8.85 -5.15 -5.18
C GLN A 139 -7.44 -4.65 -4.86
N LEU A 140 -7.27 -3.44 -4.32
CA LEU A 140 -5.96 -2.83 -4.05
C LEU A 140 -5.08 -3.67 -3.12
N CYS A 141 -5.71 -4.34 -2.14
CA CYS A 141 -5.04 -5.23 -1.19
C CYS A 141 -4.51 -6.54 -1.82
N ARG A 142 -4.64 -6.73 -3.14
CA ARG A 142 -4.16 -7.91 -3.88
C ARG A 142 -2.83 -7.69 -4.60
N ALA A 143 -2.35 -6.46 -4.66
CA ALA A 143 -1.04 -6.17 -5.25
C ALA A 143 0.06 -6.62 -4.29
N ASN A 144 0.87 -7.59 -4.73
CA ASN A 144 1.94 -8.15 -3.91
C ASN A 144 3.15 -7.23 -3.81
N HIS A 145 4.10 -7.61 -2.95
CA HIS A 145 5.33 -6.86 -2.77
C HIS A 145 6.38 -7.13 -3.85
N ASP A 146 7.03 -6.07 -4.32
CA ASP A 146 8.38 -6.10 -4.90
C ASP A 146 9.24 -4.94 -4.34
N CYS A 147 10.55 -5.13 -4.22
CA CYS A 147 11.49 -4.07 -3.81
C CYS A 147 11.80 -3.07 -4.93
N ALA A 148 11.50 -3.40 -6.18
CA ALA A 148 11.47 -2.52 -7.35
C ALA A 148 10.06 -2.56 -7.96
N PRO A 149 9.05 -2.01 -7.26
CA PRO A 149 7.65 -2.17 -7.63
C PRO A 149 7.33 -1.45 -8.94
N ASN A 150 6.35 -1.95 -9.68
CA ASN A 150 5.90 -1.33 -10.93
C ASN A 150 4.65 -0.47 -10.77
N ALA A 151 4.04 -0.45 -9.59
CA ALA A 151 2.93 0.44 -9.23
C ALA A 151 3.16 1.16 -7.89
N HIS A 152 2.52 2.32 -7.76
CA HIS A 152 2.50 3.12 -6.54
C HIS A 152 1.09 3.27 -6.02
N TYR A 153 0.92 3.01 -4.72
CA TYR A 153 -0.32 3.26 -4.00
C TYR A 153 -0.32 4.66 -3.38
N SER A 154 -1.44 5.36 -3.54
CA SER A 154 -1.72 6.63 -2.88
C SER A 154 -3.15 6.66 -2.34
N PHE A 155 -3.40 7.45 -1.29
CA PHE A 155 -4.73 7.67 -0.75
C PHE A 155 -5.13 9.13 -0.93
N SER A 156 -6.25 9.39 -1.60
CA SER A 156 -6.81 10.72 -1.75
C SER A 156 -7.91 10.92 -0.71
N VAL A 157 -7.73 11.93 0.13
CA VAL A 157 -8.78 12.28 1.10
C VAL A 157 -9.97 12.92 0.44
N GLU A 158 -9.76 13.77 -0.56
CA GLU A 158 -10.82 14.46 -1.31
C GLU A 158 -11.84 13.48 -1.93
N THR A 159 -11.37 12.35 -2.45
CA THR A 159 -12.23 11.30 -3.02
C THR A 159 -12.49 10.15 -2.05
N PHE A 160 -11.78 10.15 -0.91
CA PHE A 160 -11.73 9.10 0.08
C PHE A 160 -11.41 7.71 -0.53
N ALA A 161 -10.51 7.69 -1.51
CA ALA A 161 -10.19 6.51 -2.30
C ALA A 161 -8.68 6.22 -2.29
N GLY A 162 -8.36 4.92 -2.26
CA GLY A 162 -7.04 4.42 -2.61
C GLY A 162 -6.90 4.37 -4.13
N ARG A 163 -5.69 4.58 -4.64
CA ARG A 163 -5.37 4.54 -6.07
C ARG A 163 -4.04 3.85 -6.31
N LEU A 164 -4.02 2.90 -7.25
CA LEU A 164 -2.79 2.36 -7.84
C LEU A 164 -2.51 3.02 -9.19
N CYS A 165 -1.31 3.56 -9.33
CA CYS A 165 -0.79 4.12 -10.58
C CYS A 165 0.44 3.34 -11.04
N ALA A 166 0.57 3.09 -12.34
CA ALA A 166 1.77 2.48 -12.89
C ALA A 166 2.97 3.45 -12.80
N LEU A 167 4.07 2.99 -12.20
CA LEU A 167 5.34 3.75 -12.11
C LEU A 167 6.12 3.69 -13.43
N ARG A 168 5.97 2.58 -14.15
CA ARG A 168 6.55 2.34 -15.48
C ARG A 168 5.52 1.64 -16.37
N ALA A 169 5.89 1.38 -17.63
CA ALA A 169 5.09 0.48 -18.45
C ALA A 169 5.07 -0.92 -17.80
N ILE A 170 3.89 -1.54 -17.77
CA ILE A 170 3.64 -2.90 -17.28
C ILE A 170 3.12 -3.71 -18.47
N ASP A 171 3.77 -4.82 -18.79
CA ASP A 171 3.40 -5.63 -19.94
C ASP A 171 2.24 -6.59 -19.61
N ALA A 172 1.53 -7.05 -20.64
CA ALA A 172 0.45 -8.00 -20.46
C ALA A 172 0.98 -9.30 -19.81
N GLY A 173 0.32 -9.78 -18.76
CA GLY A 173 0.73 -10.94 -17.99
C GLY A 173 1.76 -10.65 -16.88
N GLU A 174 2.32 -9.44 -16.80
CA GLU A 174 3.20 -9.05 -15.71
C GLU A 174 2.40 -8.85 -14.40
N GLU A 175 2.99 -9.26 -13.26
CA GLU A 175 2.41 -9.03 -11.94
C GLU A 175 2.50 -7.54 -11.57
N ILE A 176 1.40 -6.96 -11.09
CA ILE A 176 1.31 -5.60 -10.58
C ILE A 176 1.68 -5.61 -9.10
N THR A 177 2.77 -4.92 -8.76
CA THR A 177 3.39 -4.96 -7.43
C THR A 177 3.60 -3.58 -6.81
N ILE A 178 3.65 -3.54 -5.48
CA ILE A 178 3.87 -2.33 -4.68
C ILE A 178 4.96 -2.51 -3.61
N GLY A 179 5.46 -1.42 -3.05
CA GLY A 179 6.38 -1.46 -1.90
C GLY A 179 5.63 -1.63 -0.57
N TYR A 180 5.87 -2.73 0.15
CA TYR A 180 5.32 -2.98 1.49
C TYR A 180 6.17 -2.39 2.61
N THR A 181 7.45 -2.12 2.30
CA THR A 181 8.45 -1.57 3.20
C THR A 181 9.07 -0.33 2.56
N ASP A 182 9.99 0.33 3.27
CA ASP A 182 10.81 1.38 2.67
C ASP A 182 11.73 0.76 1.62
N VAL A 183 11.39 0.95 0.35
CA VAL A 183 12.15 0.43 -0.78
C VAL A 183 13.53 1.08 -0.89
N ALA A 184 13.77 2.23 -0.25
CA ALA A 184 15.09 2.87 -0.20
C ALA A 184 15.96 2.36 0.97
N ALA A 185 15.44 1.55 1.89
CA ALA A 185 16.24 0.94 2.94
C ALA A 185 17.17 -0.15 2.38
N PRO A 186 18.29 -0.51 3.04
CA PRO A 186 19.16 -1.63 2.66
C PRO A 186 18.46 -3.00 2.62
N ARG A 187 19.01 -3.96 1.86
CA ARG A 187 18.41 -5.28 1.64
C ARG A 187 18.08 -6.02 2.93
N ALA A 188 18.99 -5.97 3.90
CA ALA A 188 18.81 -6.62 5.20
C ALA A 188 17.59 -6.05 5.94
N GLU A 189 17.46 -4.73 5.99
CA GLU A 189 16.34 -4.04 6.65
C GLU A 189 15.01 -4.30 5.93
N ARG A 190 15.01 -4.27 4.59
CA ARG A 190 13.80 -4.62 3.80
C ARG A 190 13.35 -6.04 4.11
N ARG A 191 14.26 -7.02 4.08
CA ARG A 191 13.95 -8.43 4.38
C ARG A 191 13.48 -8.63 5.82
N GLN A 192 14.14 -8.00 6.78
CA GLN A 192 13.75 -8.05 8.19
C GLN A 192 12.33 -7.51 8.38
N CYS A 193 12.03 -6.34 7.84
CA CYS A 193 10.70 -5.73 7.92
C CYS A 193 9.61 -6.65 7.35
N LEU A 194 9.88 -7.29 6.20
CA LEU A 194 8.93 -8.19 5.56
C LEU A 194 8.76 -9.50 6.34
N ALA A 195 9.84 -10.04 6.90
CA ALA A 195 9.80 -11.25 7.72
C ALA A 195 9.01 -11.02 9.02
N GLU A 196 9.24 -9.90 9.70
CA GLU A 196 8.57 -9.59 10.98
C GLU A 196 7.10 -9.23 10.79
N LYS A 197 6.77 -8.41 9.78
CA LYS A 197 5.43 -7.86 9.60
C LYS A 197 4.53 -8.73 8.72
N TYR A 198 5.08 -9.34 7.67
CA TYR A 198 4.30 -10.06 6.66
C TYR A 198 4.60 -11.57 6.63
N ILE A 199 5.50 -12.03 7.49
CA ILE A 199 5.84 -13.45 7.68
C ILE A 199 6.26 -14.12 6.37
N PHE A 200 7.11 -13.44 5.58
CA PHE A 200 7.73 -14.04 4.39
C PHE A 200 9.12 -13.48 4.12
N GLU A 201 9.96 -14.26 3.44
CA GLU A 201 11.24 -13.81 2.91
C GLU A 201 11.09 -13.32 1.46
N CYS A 202 11.57 -12.10 1.18
CA CYS A 202 11.49 -11.55 -0.17
C CYS A 202 12.56 -12.15 -1.10
N GLN A 203 12.07 -12.72 -2.20
CA GLN A 203 12.85 -13.34 -3.28
C GLN A 203 12.68 -12.57 -4.61
N CYS A 204 12.32 -11.28 -4.56
CA CYS A 204 12.30 -10.45 -5.78
C CYS A 204 13.71 -10.31 -6.38
N ALA A 205 13.77 -9.91 -7.65
CA ALA A 205 15.04 -9.77 -8.37
C ALA A 205 16.05 -8.85 -7.66
N THR A 206 15.57 -7.80 -6.96
CA THR A 206 16.44 -6.92 -6.16
C THR A 206 17.03 -7.63 -4.94
N CYS A 207 16.23 -8.45 -4.24
CA CYS A 207 16.69 -9.18 -3.07
C CYS A 207 17.60 -10.36 -3.45
N ASP A 208 17.41 -10.93 -4.64
CA ASP A 208 18.18 -12.05 -5.18
C ASP A 208 19.50 -11.64 -5.86
N LEU A 209 19.83 -10.34 -5.87
CA LEU A 209 21.12 -9.87 -6.39
C LEU A 209 22.30 -10.55 -5.70
N ALA A 210 23.30 -10.91 -6.50
CA ALA A 210 24.60 -11.39 -6.04
C ALA A 210 25.27 -10.36 -5.09
N PRO A 211 26.12 -10.79 -4.13
CA PRO A 211 26.60 -9.93 -3.05
C PRO A 211 27.16 -8.57 -3.47
N ALA A 212 28.05 -8.52 -4.48
CA ALA A 212 28.63 -7.26 -4.94
C ALA A 212 27.59 -6.28 -5.52
N ARG A 213 26.61 -6.80 -6.27
CA ARG A 213 25.51 -5.99 -6.84
C ARG A 213 24.53 -5.53 -5.77
N ALA A 214 24.27 -6.38 -4.77
CA ALA A 214 23.44 -6.03 -3.62
C ALA A 214 24.07 -4.89 -2.81
N ILE A 215 25.39 -4.92 -2.56
CA ILE A 215 26.09 -3.81 -1.87
C ILE A 215 25.95 -2.51 -2.65
N ALA A 216 26.20 -2.52 -3.97
CA ALA A 216 26.05 -1.33 -4.80
C ALA A 216 24.61 -0.79 -4.83
N SER A 217 23.62 -1.69 -4.88
CA SER A 217 22.19 -1.32 -4.80
C SER A 217 21.83 -0.70 -3.46
N ASP A 218 22.31 -1.28 -2.35
CA ASP A 218 22.07 -0.75 -1.01
C ASP A 218 22.72 0.64 -0.82
N THR A 219 23.92 0.87 -1.36
CA THR A 219 24.54 2.21 -1.37
C THR A 219 23.68 3.23 -2.13
N ARG A 220 23.22 2.91 -3.35
CA ARG A 220 22.36 3.81 -4.13
C ARG A 220 21.04 4.09 -3.42
N ARG A 221 20.39 3.05 -2.88
CA ARG A 221 19.12 3.17 -2.14
C ARG A 221 19.27 4.04 -0.89
N ALA A 222 20.36 3.88 -0.13
CA ALA A 222 20.65 4.74 1.01
C ALA A 222 20.84 6.21 0.61
N GLU A 223 21.54 6.49 -0.50
CA GLU A 223 21.68 7.85 -1.02
C GLU A 223 20.35 8.47 -1.45
N ILE A 224 19.52 7.69 -2.16
CA ILE A 224 18.17 8.09 -2.58
C ILE A 224 17.30 8.41 -1.35
N GLY A 225 17.28 7.52 -0.36
CA GLY A 225 16.54 7.70 0.89
C GLY A 225 16.96 8.96 1.64
N ALA A 226 18.27 9.15 1.83
CA ALA A 226 18.82 10.35 2.48
C ALA A 226 18.47 11.63 1.70
N TYR A 227 18.45 11.57 0.37
CA TYR A 227 18.04 12.71 -0.46
C TYR A 227 16.56 13.05 -0.28
N PHE A 228 15.66 12.05 -0.26
CA PHE A 228 14.23 12.28 -0.03
C PHE A 228 13.92 12.82 1.37
N VAL A 229 14.65 12.40 2.42
CA VAL A 229 14.51 12.96 3.77
C VAL A 229 14.85 14.45 3.75
N ARG A 230 16.00 14.83 3.18
CA ARG A 230 16.40 16.24 3.05
C ARG A 230 15.40 17.07 2.24
N MET A 231 14.80 16.49 1.19
CA MET A 231 13.72 17.14 0.45
C MET A 231 12.53 17.45 1.37
N LYS A 232 12.06 16.48 2.15
CA LYS A 232 10.91 16.66 3.04
C LYS A 232 11.18 17.69 4.13
N GLU A 233 12.39 17.72 4.68
CA GLU A 233 12.79 18.67 5.74
C GLU A 233 12.97 20.11 5.20
N ALA A 234 13.54 20.26 4.01
CA ALA A 234 13.72 21.57 3.38
C ALA A 234 12.40 22.20 2.90
N ASN A 235 11.40 21.36 2.58
CA ASN A 235 10.14 21.77 1.98
C ASN A 235 9.05 21.96 3.04
N GLY A 236 9.07 23.12 3.71
CA GLY A 236 7.85 23.65 4.30
C GLY A 236 6.79 23.86 3.21
N ARG A 237 5.74 23.03 3.19
CA ARG A 237 4.49 23.12 2.40
C ARG A 237 4.54 23.86 1.04
N GLY A 238 5.44 23.51 0.10
CA GLY A 238 5.23 24.00 -1.27
C GLY A 238 6.36 23.85 -2.28
N ASP A 239 7.62 23.83 -1.85
CA ASP A 239 8.72 23.71 -2.82
C ASP A 239 9.01 22.23 -3.16
N ARG A 240 9.40 21.92 -4.40
CA ARG A 240 9.68 20.54 -4.86
C ARG A 240 11.17 20.23 -4.95
N THR A 241 12.03 21.13 -4.49
CA THR A 241 13.49 21.01 -4.59
C THR A 241 14.12 21.44 -3.25
N PRO A 242 15.06 20.67 -2.65
CA PRO A 242 15.73 21.12 -1.44
C PRO A 242 16.43 22.45 -1.69
N LYS A 243 16.34 23.38 -0.73
CA LYS A 243 17.13 24.61 -0.77
C LYS A 243 18.61 24.27 -0.94
N GLY A 244 19.23 24.76 -2.02
CA GLY A 244 20.64 24.52 -2.35
C GLY A 244 20.93 23.24 -3.15
N ALA A 245 19.94 22.42 -3.51
CA ALA A 245 20.17 21.29 -4.40
C ALA A 245 20.44 21.77 -5.84
N SER A 246 21.58 21.38 -6.41
CA SER A 246 21.88 21.65 -7.82
C SER A 246 21.01 20.79 -8.73
N LEU A 247 20.65 21.32 -9.92
CA LEU A 247 19.95 20.55 -10.95
C LEU A 247 20.72 19.26 -11.31
N ALA A 248 22.05 19.30 -11.26
CA ALA A 248 22.90 18.14 -11.49
C ALA A 248 22.63 17.03 -10.45
N ARG A 249 22.55 17.37 -9.15
CA ARG A 249 22.25 16.38 -8.11
C ARG A 249 20.82 15.85 -8.21
N VAL A 250 19.84 16.68 -8.57
CA VAL A 250 18.47 16.21 -8.82
C VAL A 250 18.44 15.15 -9.93
N LYS A 251 19.09 15.44 -11.07
CA LYS A 251 19.16 14.52 -12.21
C LYS A 251 19.90 13.22 -11.88
N GLU A 252 20.95 13.31 -11.07
CA GLU A 252 21.68 12.14 -10.58
C GLU A 252 20.78 11.24 -9.72
N MET A 253 20.03 11.81 -8.78
CA MET A 253 19.12 11.02 -7.93
C MET A 253 17.96 10.40 -8.70
N ILE A 254 17.43 11.08 -9.73
CA ILE A 254 16.44 10.49 -10.64
C ILE A 254 17.03 9.27 -11.34
N ARG A 255 18.24 9.39 -11.90
CA ARG A 255 18.90 8.28 -12.59
C ARG A 255 19.17 7.10 -11.65
N SER A 256 19.66 7.37 -10.43
CA SER A 256 19.85 6.32 -9.43
C SER A 256 18.52 5.63 -9.08
N ALA A 257 17.42 6.38 -9.00
CA ALA A 257 16.10 5.80 -8.76
C ALA A 257 15.59 4.97 -9.95
N GLU A 258 15.84 5.41 -11.19
CA GLU A 258 15.53 4.65 -12.41
C GLU A 258 16.33 3.34 -12.47
N GLU A 259 17.63 3.37 -12.15
CA GLU A 259 18.49 2.19 -12.07
C GLU A 259 18.03 1.18 -11.01
N GLU A 260 17.44 1.65 -9.91
CA GLU A 260 16.87 0.82 -8.84
C GLU A 260 15.41 0.41 -9.09
N GLY A 261 14.81 0.84 -10.21
CA GLY A 261 13.42 0.55 -10.57
C GLY A 261 12.40 1.19 -9.64
N LEU A 262 12.67 2.40 -9.13
CA LEU A 262 11.85 3.10 -8.14
C LEU A 262 10.96 4.21 -8.73
N VAL A 263 11.13 4.57 -9.99
CA VAL A 263 10.42 5.66 -10.68
C VAL A 263 10.12 5.37 -12.14
#